data_AF-A0A484N954-F1
#
_entry.id   AF-A0A484N954-F1
#
_cell.length_a   1.000
_cell.length_b   1.000
_cell.length_c   1.000
_cell.angle_alpha   90.00
_cell.angle_beta   90.00
_cell.angle_gamma   90.00
#
_symmetry.space_group_name_H-M   'P 1'
#
loop_
_entity.id
_entity.type
_entity.pdbx_description
1 polymer ?
#
loop_
_entity_poly.entity_id
_entity_poly.type
_entity_poly.pdbx_seq_one_letter_code
_entity_poly.pdbx_strand_id
1 'polypeptide(L)'
;MQQKNIYFGSLYTVRTLKENLCYVAPDYEAEQSKDTLASFQVPSEGVFTLDQERFRTGEILFQPHIAGVRAMGLHHALALCMVHCQEAELVADDAWYRTVILAGGTACLHGLAERLEKEVCGLLPPSMSFGVRVLPPPHGVDSAWYGAKLISNLSTFPSSWCVTKKQFRQRSRHNLIW
;
A
#
# COMPACT_ATOMS: atom_id res chain seq x y z
N MET A 1 18.35 0.61 18.30
CA MET A 1 17.74 -0.65 17.81
C MET A 1 18.61 -1.84 18.21
N GLN A 2 18.71 -2.16 19.50
CA GLN A 2 19.50 -3.28 20.02
C GLN A 2 18.78 -3.89 21.23
N GLN A 3 17.68 -4.61 21.00
CA GLN A 3 16.99 -5.30 22.10
C GLN A 3 17.04 -6.83 22.02
N LYS A 4 17.67 -7.44 21.01
CA LYS A 4 17.78 -8.91 20.93
C LYS A 4 19.09 -9.50 20.36
N ASN A 5 20.18 -8.75 20.22
CA ASN A 5 21.45 -9.27 19.65
C ASN A 5 21.29 -9.99 18.29
N ILE A 6 20.28 -9.64 17.50
CA ILE A 6 20.11 -10.17 16.15
C ILE A 6 20.94 -9.29 15.22
N TYR A 7 22.10 -9.80 14.79
CA TYR A 7 22.91 -9.16 13.78
C TYR A 7 22.36 -9.52 12.40
N PHE A 8 21.81 -8.55 11.68
CA PHE A 8 21.41 -8.74 10.28
C PHE A 8 22.63 -8.48 9.40
N GLY A 9 23.10 -9.50 8.69
CA GLY A 9 24.22 -9.36 7.76
C GLY A 9 23.89 -8.47 6.57
N SER A 10 22.60 -8.33 6.23
CA SER A 10 22.14 -7.58 5.06
C SER A 10 20.72 -7.00 5.22
N LEU A 11 20.42 -5.90 4.51
CA LEU A 11 19.04 -5.38 4.37
C LEU A 11 18.13 -6.36 3.61
N TYR A 12 18.73 -7.26 2.82
CA TYR A 12 18.01 -8.32 2.12
C TYR A 12 17.30 -9.23 3.13
N THR A 13 17.98 -9.66 4.18
CA THR A 13 17.40 -10.51 5.23
C THR A 13 16.23 -9.86 5.92
N VAL A 14 16.36 -8.60 6.32
CA VAL A 14 15.27 -7.85 6.96
C VAL A 14 14.07 -7.77 6.02
N ARG A 15 14.30 -7.51 4.74
CA ARG A 15 13.24 -7.49 3.72
C ARG A 15 12.58 -8.86 3.54
N THR A 16 13.36 -9.93 3.44
CA THR A 16 12.87 -11.30 3.29
C THR A 16 12.02 -11.70 4.50
N LEU A 17 12.47 -11.42 5.72
CA LEU A 17 11.69 -11.67 6.93
C LEU A 17 10.39 -10.86 6.93
N LYS A 18 10.43 -9.58 6.55
CA LYS A 18 9.24 -8.75 6.45
C LYS A 18 8.23 -9.30 5.43
N GLU A 19 8.71 -9.76 4.28
CA GLU A 19 7.84 -10.28 3.21
C GLU A 19 7.24 -11.66 3.54
N ASN A 20 7.91 -12.47 4.37
CA ASN A 20 7.46 -13.85 4.66
C ASN A 20 6.79 -14.02 6.04
N LEU A 21 7.13 -13.19 7.04
CA LEU A 21 6.64 -13.35 8.41
C LEU A 21 5.70 -12.23 8.86
N CYS A 22 5.81 -11.02 8.31
CA CYS A 22 5.01 -9.89 8.77
C CYS A 22 3.64 -9.83 8.10
N TYR A 23 2.67 -9.28 8.82
CA TYR A 23 1.28 -9.15 8.39
C TYR A 23 0.61 -7.96 9.10
N VAL A 24 -0.63 -7.66 8.73
CA VAL A 24 -1.49 -6.68 9.39
C VAL A 24 -2.57 -7.42 10.16
N ALA A 25 -2.62 -7.21 11.48
CA ALA A 25 -3.64 -7.81 12.31
C ALA A 25 -5.02 -7.12 12.10
N PRO A 26 -6.14 -7.85 12.07
CA PRO A 26 -7.48 -7.26 12.02
C PRO A 26 -7.87 -6.44 13.26
N ASP A 27 -7.28 -6.78 14.40
CA ASP A 27 -7.41 -6.09 15.68
C ASP A 27 -6.06 -6.17 16.38
N TYR A 28 -5.39 -5.03 16.52
CA TYR A 28 -4.04 -4.96 17.06
C TYR A 28 -3.99 -5.34 18.55
N GLU A 29 -4.95 -4.87 19.34
CA GLU A 29 -4.98 -5.09 20.79
C GLU A 29 -5.27 -6.56 21.11
N ALA A 30 -6.21 -7.17 20.39
CA ALA A 30 -6.49 -8.59 20.55
C ALA A 30 -5.30 -9.47 20.11
N GLU A 31 -4.52 -9.05 19.11
CA GLU A 31 -3.37 -9.80 18.62
C GLU A 31 -2.22 -9.82 19.64
N GLN A 32 -2.05 -8.76 20.44
CA GLN A 32 -1.01 -8.69 21.48
C GLN A 32 -1.13 -9.79 22.55
N SER A 33 -2.33 -10.37 22.71
CA SER A 33 -2.59 -11.42 23.70
C SER A 33 -2.42 -12.85 23.14
N LYS A 34 -2.08 -13.00 21.86
CA LYS A 34 -1.93 -14.30 21.19
C LYS A 34 -0.47 -14.75 21.14
N ASP A 35 -0.26 -16.05 21.04
CA ASP A 35 1.03 -16.60 20.63
C ASP A 35 1.20 -16.39 19.12
N THR A 36 2.12 -15.49 18.75
CA THR A 36 2.39 -15.14 17.36
C THR A 36 3.77 -15.59 16.91
N LEU A 37 4.41 -16.51 17.64
CA LEU A 37 5.73 -16.99 17.31
C LEU A 37 5.76 -17.69 15.95
N ALA A 38 6.64 -17.26 15.05
CA ALA A 38 6.91 -17.94 13.79
C ALA A 38 8.38 -17.82 13.38
N SER A 39 8.88 -18.87 12.74
CA SER A 39 10.26 -18.96 12.28
C SER A 39 10.34 -19.01 10.77
N PHE A 40 11.35 -18.37 10.19
CA PHE A 40 11.66 -18.44 8.76
C PHE A 40 13.16 -18.68 8.55
N GLN A 41 13.49 -19.58 7.62
CA GLN A 41 14.87 -19.85 7.24
C GLN A 41 15.28 -18.96 6.07
N VAL A 42 16.25 -18.07 6.33
CA VAL A 42 16.89 -17.27 5.28
C VAL A 42 18.08 -18.07 4.75
N PRO A 43 18.14 -18.34 3.43
CA PRO A 43 19.28 -19.04 2.83
C PRO A 43 20.59 -18.34 3.21
N SER A 44 21.62 -19.11 3.57
CA SER A 44 22.95 -18.63 4.01
C SER A 44 23.04 -17.83 5.32
N GLU A 45 21.91 -17.38 5.90
CA GLU A 45 21.91 -16.59 7.15
C GLU A 45 21.28 -17.30 8.36
N GLY A 46 20.54 -18.39 8.13
CA GLY A 46 20.01 -19.25 9.20
C GLY A 46 18.51 -19.03 9.48
N VAL A 47 18.06 -19.49 10.65
CA VAL A 47 16.65 -19.43 11.06
C VAL A 47 16.43 -18.24 11.98
N PHE A 48 15.41 -17.44 11.67
CA PHE A 48 15.00 -16.30 12.48
C PHE A 48 13.60 -16.54 13.01
N THR A 49 13.42 -16.31 14.31
CA THR A 49 12.12 -16.40 14.98
C THR A 49 11.64 -15.01 15.36
N LEU A 50 10.45 -14.65 14.90
CA LEU A 50 9.76 -13.41 15.24
C LEU A 50 8.47 -13.73 15.98
N ASP A 51 8.03 -12.80 16.81
CA ASP A 51 6.77 -12.89 17.56
C ASP A 51 5.98 -11.61 17.26
N GLN A 52 5.81 -10.72 18.24
CA GLN A 52 5.03 -9.49 18.09
C GLN A 52 5.53 -8.56 16.98
N GLU A 53 6.81 -8.66 16.60
CA GLU A 53 7.40 -7.88 15.51
C GLU A 53 6.66 -8.10 14.18
N ARG A 54 6.05 -9.28 13.99
CA ARG A 54 5.35 -9.68 12.77
C ARG A 54 4.16 -8.77 12.46
N PHE A 55 3.32 -8.48 13.45
CA PHE A 55 2.15 -7.62 13.25
C PHE A 55 2.42 -6.15 13.62
N ARG A 56 3.34 -5.88 14.57
CA ARG A 56 3.76 -4.50 14.89
C ARG A 56 4.35 -3.77 13.67
N THR A 57 5.03 -4.50 12.79
CA THR A 57 5.56 -3.92 11.55
C THR A 57 4.45 -3.40 10.64
N GLY A 58 3.30 -4.08 10.57
CA GLY A 58 2.13 -3.61 9.81
C GLY A 58 1.40 -2.47 10.49
N GLU A 59 1.35 -2.48 11.83
CA GLU A 59 0.63 -1.48 12.62
C GLU A 59 1.16 -0.05 12.41
N ILE A 60 2.44 0.13 12.07
CA ILE A 60 3.00 1.47 11.78
C ILE A 60 2.27 2.20 10.64
N LEU A 61 1.58 1.47 9.76
CA LEU A 61 0.76 2.05 8.69
C LEU A 61 -0.51 2.70 9.23
N PHE A 62 -1.03 2.19 10.35
CA PHE A 62 -2.23 2.70 11.02
C PHE A 62 -1.84 3.68 12.15
N GLN A 63 -0.75 3.39 12.86
CA GLN A 63 -0.24 4.16 13.98
C GLN A 63 1.23 4.53 13.78
N PRO A 64 1.54 5.53 12.92
CA PRO A 64 2.92 5.92 12.61
C PRO A 64 3.75 6.35 13.83
N HIS A 65 3.10 6.83 14.89
CA HIS A 65 3.75 7.28 16.11
C HIS A 65 4.50 6.16 16.85
N ILE A 66 4.13 4.89 16.65
CA ILE A 66 4.85 3.73 17.20
C ILE A 66 6.30 3.69 16.68
N ALA A 67 6.52 4.15 15.44
CA ALA A 67 7.84 4.28 14.82
C ALA A 67 8.48 5.66 15.08
N GLY A 68 7.90 6.50 15.95
CA GLY A 68 8.36 7.87 16.17
C GLY A 68 8.05 8.83 15.03
N VAL A 69 7.20 8.44 14.08
CA VAL A 69 6.84 9.27 12.91
C VAL A 69 5.55 10.04 13.20
N ARG A 70 5.60 11.37 13.06
CA ARG A 70 4.41 12.23 13.14
C ARG A 70 3.75 12.33 11.77
N ALA A 71 2.94 11.34 11.43
CA ALA A 71 2.17 11.28 10.19
C ALA A 71 0.75 10.76 10.46
N MET A 72 -0.15 11.05 9.53
CA MET A 72 -1.51 10.50 9.52
C MET A 72 -1.45 9.00 9.20
N GLY A 73 -2.25 8.20 9.88
CA GLY A 73 -2.42 6.78 9.55
C GLY A 73 -3.09 6.59 8.19
N LEU A 74 -2.79 5.49 7.52
CA LEU A 74 -3.29 5.18 6.17
C LEU A 74 -4.81 5.23 6.06
N HIS A 75 -5.51 4.64 7.03
CA HIS A 75 -6.97 4.62 7.10
C HIS A 75 -7.59 6.03 7.23
N HIS A 76 -6.97 6.91 8.03
CA HIS A 76 -7.41 8.31 8.16
C HIS A 76 -7.17 9.08 6.85
N ALA A 77 -6.01 8.89 6.21
CA ALA A 77 -5.70 9.54 4.95
C ALA A 77 -6.68 9.12 3.85
N LEU A 78 -7.00 7.83 3.77
CA LEU A 78 -7.96 7.30 2.81
C LEU A 78 -9.38 7.81 3.09
N ALA A 79 -9.83 7.78 4.34
CA ALA A 79 -11.13 8.33 4.74
C ALA A 79 -11.27 9.82 4.36
N LEU A 80 -10.23 10.62 4.62
CA LEU A 80 -10.19 12.04 4.25
C LEU A 80 -10.29 12.24 2.73
N CYS A 81 -9.54 11.45 1.95
CA CYS A 81 -9.63 11.47 0.50
C CYS A 81 -11.05 11.16 0.01
N MET A 82 -11.72 10.18 0.62
CA MET A 82 -13.09 9.80 0.23
C MET A 82 -14.10 10.92 0.55
N VAL A 83 -13.97 11.59 1.70
CA VAL A 83 -14.78 12.77 2.03
C VAL A 83 -14.61 13.85 0.96
N HIS A 84 -13.38 14.17 0.58
CA HIS A 84 -13.13 15.16 -0.47
C HIS A 84 -13.65 14.73 -1.85
N CYS A 85 -13.63 13.43 -2.16
CA CYS A 85 -14.22 12.91 -3.40
C CYS A 85 -15.74 13.09 -3.43
N GLN A 86 -16.42 12.90 -2.30
CA GLN A 86 -17.86 13.15 -2.16
C GLN A 86 -18.19 14.63 -2.32
N GLU A 87 -17.44 15.51 -1.64
CA GLU A 87 -17.64 16.96 -1.68
C GLU A 87 -17.37 17.58 -3.05
N ALA A 88 -16.54 16.93 -3.88
CA ALA A 88 -16.21 17.42 -5.21
C ALA A 88 -17.37 17.26 -6.22
N GLU A 89 -18.39 16.45 -5.92
CA GLU A 89 -19.60 16.24 -6.75
C GLU A 89 -19.30 16.02 -8.25
N LEU A 90 -18.18 15.35 -8.56
CA LEU A 90 -17.67 15.22 -9.94
C LEU A 90 -18.57 14.38 -10.85
N VAL A 91 -19.34 13.47 -10.28
CA VAL A 91 -20.18 12.50 -10.99
C VAL A 91 -21.51 12.43 -10.26
N ALA A 92 -22.62 12.25 -10.99
CA ALA A 92 -23.94 12.05 -10.40
C ALA A 92 -24.07 10.75 -9.58
N ASP A 93 -23.14 9.81 -9.76
CA ASP A 93 -23.05 8.56 -9.02
C ASP A 93 -21.87 8.60 -8.04
N ASP A 94 -22.17 8.57 -6.75
CA ASP A 94 -21.21 8.59 -5.64
C ASP A 94 -20.43 7.27 -5.49
N ALA A 95 -20.62 6.28 -6.38
CA ALA A 95 -19.91 5.00 -6.31
C ALA A 95 -18.47 5.04 -6.82
N TRP A 96 -18.08 6.07 -7.59
CA TRP A 96 -16.81 6.08 -8.34
C TRP A 96 -15.55 6.00 -7.46
N TYR A 97 -15.60 6.52 -6.23
CA TYR A 97 -14.49 6.51 -5.28
C TYR A 97 -14.57 5.37 -4.24
N ARG A 98 -15.65 4.58 -4.23
CA ARG A 98 -15.90 3.56 -3.20
C ARG A 98 -15.03 2.31 -3.36
N THR A 99 -14.51 2.06 -4.56
CA THR A 99 -13.58 0.96 -4.80
C THR A 99 -12.14 1.47 -4.74
N VAL A 100 -11.43 1.06 -3.70
CA VAL A 100 -10.01 1.37 -3.49
C VAL A 100 -9.19 0.19 -3.99
N ILE A 101 -8.25 0.44 -4.89
CA ILE A 101 -7.35 -0.60 -5.42
C ILE A 101 -5.95 -0.33 -4.86
N LEU A 102 -5.42 -1.29 -4.11
CA LEU A 102 -4.07 -1.19 -3.57
C LEU A 102 -3.02 -1.55 -4.62
N ALA A 103 -1.85 -0.90 -4.55
CA ALA A 103 -0.72 -1.17 -5.42
C ALA A 103 0.62 -0.99 -4.68
N GLY A 104 1.65 -1.70 -5.15
CA GLY A 104 3.01 -1.62 -4.63
C GLY A 104 3.39 -2.70 -3.62
N GLY A 105 4.67 -2.77 -3.26
CA GLY A 105 5.22 -3.86 -2.45
C GLY A 105 4.63 -3.95 -1.03
N THR A 106 4.51 -2.81 -0.34
CA THR A 106 3.92 -2.76 1.01
C THR A 106 2.45 -3.15 1.00
N ALA A 107 1.73 -2.87 -0.09
CA ALA A 107 0.33 -3.25 -0.26
C ALA A 107 0.10 -4.77 -0.31
N CYS A 108 1.16 -5.56 -0.50
CA CYS A 108 1.11 -7.01 -0.51
C CYS A 108 1.19 -7.64 0.90
N LEU A 109 1.27 -6.84 1.97
CA LEU A 109 1.20 -7.35 3.34
C LEU A 109 -0.16 -8.03 3.56
N HIS A 110 -0.12 -9.26 4.06
CA HIS A 110 -1.32 -10.03 4.36
C HIS A 110 -2.21 -9.32 5.39
N GLY A 111 -3.52 -9.30 5.18
CA GLY A 111 -4.49 -8.65 6.07
C GLY A 111 -4.63 -7.14 5.90
N LEU A 112 -3.80 -6.50 5.06
CA LEU A 112 -3.83 -5.04 4.91
C LEU A 112 -5.12 -4.54 4.27
N ALA A 113 -5.61 -5.20 3.22
CA ALA A 113 -6.82 -4.78 2.52
C ALA A 113 -8.04 -4.87 3.46
N GLU A 114 -8.17 -6.00 4.16
CA GLU A 114 -9.26 -6.30 5.07
C GLU A 114 -9.27 -5.35 6.29
N ARG A 115 -8.09 -5.12 6.88
CA ARG A 115 -7.96 -4.16 8.00
C ARG A 115 -8.28 -2.74 7.52
N LEU A 116 -7.78 -2.33 6.36
CA LEU A 116 -8.00 -0.98 5.84
C LEU A 116 -9.48 -0.75 5.51
N GLU A 117 -10.16 -1.72 4.90
CA GLU A 117 -11.60 -1.66 4.64
C GLU A 117 -12.39 -1.50 5.94
N LYS A 118 -12.10 -2.33 6.95
CA LYS A 118 -12.74 -2.26 8.27
C LYS A 118 -12.56 -0.88 8.92
N GLU A 119 -11.33 -0.37 8.96
CA GLU A 119 -11.01 0.91 9.61
C GLU A 119 -11.66 2.08 8.88
N VAL A 120 -11.59 2.12 7.55
CA VAL A 120 -12.23 3.18 6.76
C VAL A 120 -13.75 3.15 6.94
N CYS A 121 -14.38 1.98 6.86
CA CYS A 121 -15.82 1.84 7.10
C CYS A 121 -16.23 2.29 8.51
N GLY A 122 -15.36 2.12 9.51
CA GLY A 122 -15.58 2.61 10.88
C GLY A 122 -15.41 4.12 11.05
N LEU A 123 -14.56 4.76 10.23
CA LEU A 123 -14.34 6.21 10.26
C LEU A 123 -15.39 7.01 9.49
N LEU A 124 -16.02 6.40 8.48
CA LEU A 124 -16.94 7.08 7.58
C LEU A 124 -18.40 7.02 8.06
N PRO A 125 -19.24 8.03 7.72
CA PRO A 125 -20.67 7.95 7.97
C PRO A 125 -21.32 6.75 7.25
N PRO A 126 -22.40 6.15 7.79
CA PRO A 126 -23.06 4.98 7.20
C PRO A 126 -23.49 5.14 5.73
N SER A 127 -23.87 6.35 5.32
CA SER A 127 -24.25 6.66 3.94
C SER A 127 -23.09 6.52 2.95
N MET A 128 -21.86 6.74 3.41
CA MET A 128 -20.65 6.73 2.59
C MET A 128 -19.88 5.41 2.71
N SER A 129 -19.90 4.77 3.89
CA SER A 129 -19.25 3.46 4.08
C SER A 129 -19.97 2.32 3.36
N PHE A 130 -21.25 2.47 3.04
CA PHE A 130 -21.99 1.46 2.29
C PHE A 130 -21.40 1.23 0.89
N GLY A 131 -20.93 0.00 0.64
CA GLY A 131 -20.36 -0.41 -0.64
C GLY A 131 -18.89 -0.07 -0.84
N VAL A 132 -18.21 0.45 0.19
CA VAL A 132 -16.75 0.62 0.17
C VAL A 132 -16.09 -0.75 0.08
N ARG A 133 -15.12 -0.88 -0.83
CA ARG A 133 -14.30 -2.07 -0.96
C ARG A 133 -12.84 -1.71 -1.13
N VAL A 134 -11.96 -2.45 -0.45
CA VAL A 134 -10.51 -2.35 -0.62
C VAL A 134 -10.01 -3.64 -1.25
N LEU A 135 -9.47 -3.53 -2.47
CA LEU A 135 -8.97 -4.67 -3.22
C LEU A 135 -7.45 -4.77 -3.08
N PRO A 136 -6.89 -5.96 -2.78
CA PRO A 136 -5.46 -6.15 -2.76
C PRO A 136 -4.85 -6.01 -4.16
N PRO A 137 -3.52 -5.84 -4.28
CA PRO A 137 -2.86 -5.73 -5.59
C PRO A 137 -3.11 -6.99 -6.44
N PRO A 138 -3.80 -6.90 -7.59
CA PRO A 138 -4.24 -8.08 -8.36
C PRO A 138 -3.09 -8.88 -8.96
N HIS A 139 -1.94 -8.24 -9.19
CA HIS A 139 -0.71 -8.88 -9.65
C HIS A 139 0.44 -8.65 -8.66
N GLY A 140 0.12 -8.55 -7.36
CA GLY A 140 1.10 -8.33 -6.31
C GLY A 140 1.94 -7.07 -6.54
N VAL A 141 3.25 -7.19 -6.32
CA VAL A 141 4.22 -6.09 -6.44
C VAL A 141 4.29 -5.50 -7.84
N ASP A 142 3.92 -6.29 -8.86
CA ASP A 142 4.00 -5.92 -10.27
C ASP A 142 2.71 -5.32 -10.83
N SER A 143 1.70 -5.07 -9.99
CA SER A 143 0.37 -4.57 -10.43
C SER A 143 0.46 -3.32 -11.32
N ALA A 144 1.33 -2.36 -10.98
CA ALA A 144 1.54 -1.17 -11.80
C ALA A 144 2.20 -1.50 -13.16
N TRP A 145 3.17 -2.42 -13.17
CA TRP A 145 3.85 -2.85 -14.40
C TRP A 145 2.90 -3.61 -15.33
N TYR A 146 2.06 -4.48 -14.78
CA TYR A 146 1.01 -5.16 -15.54
C TYR A 146 0.02 -4.16 -16.16
N GLY A 147 -0.38 -3.13 -15.42
CA GLY A 147 -1.18 -2.03 -15.96
C GLY A 147 -0.52 -1.34 -17.15
N ALA A 148 0.78 -1.01 -17.03
CA ALA A 148 1.54 -0.41 -18.13
C ALA A 148 1.63 -1.32 -19.37
N LYS A 149 1.86 -2.62 -19.17
CA LYS A 149 1.87 -3.63 -20.24
C LYS A 149 0.52 -3.71 -20.97
N LEU A 150 -0.59 -3.62 -20.25
CA LEU A 150 -1.92 -3.62 -20.86
C LEU A 150 -2.13 -2.35 -21.70
N ILE A 151 -1.77 -1.18 -21.15
CA ILE A 151 -1.89 0.10 -21.84
C ILE A 151 -1.01 0.13 -23.09
N SER A 152 0.22 -0.40 -23.05
CA SER A 152 1.14 -0.40 -24.19
C SER A 152 0.64 -1.23 -25.38
N ASN A 153 -0.26 -2.18 -25.13
CA ASN A 153 -0.84 -3.04 -26.17
C ASN A 153 -2.13 -2.47 -26.79
N LEU A 154 -2.61 -1.31 -26.33
CA LEU A 154 -3.77 -0.65 -26.94
C LEU A 154 -3.39 -0.10 -28.32
N SER A 155 -4.28 -0.26 -29.30
CA SER A 155 -4.10 0.32 -30.64
C SER A 155 -3.98 1.85 -30.62
N THR A 156 -4.56 2.50 -29.61
CA THR A 156 -4.50 3.95 -29.36
C THR A 156 -3.23 4.39 -28.65
N PHE A 157 -2.39 3.47 -28.17
CA PHE A 157 -1.20 3.79 -27.40
C PHE A 157 -0.22 4.70 -28.16
N PRO A 158 0.15 4.43 -29.43
CA PRO A 158 1.12 5.27 -30.16
C PRO A 158 0.62 6.69 -30.44
N SER A 159 -0.69 6.89 -30.58
CA SER A 159 -1.28 8.18 -30.98
C SER A 159 -1.71 9.05 -29.80
N SER A 160 -2.33 8.44 -28.77
CA SER A 160 -2.92 9.19 -27.65
C SER A 160 -1.99 9.33 -26.45
N TRP A 161 -1.01 8.44 -26.29
CA TRP A 161 -0.19 8.35 -25.07
C TRP A 161 1.30 8.61 -25.33
N CYS A 162 1.77 8.40 -26.55
CA CYS A 162 3.18 8.56 -26.91
C CYS A 162 3.48 9.95 -27.48
N VAL A 163 4.66 10.48 -27.14
CA VAL A 163 5.21 11.69 -27.76
C VAL A 163 6.31 11.28 -28.73
N THR A 164 6.17 11.65 -30.01
CA THR A 164 7.21 11.37 -31.01
C THR A 164 8.44 12.27 -30.79
N LYS A 165 9.60 11.81 -31.25
CA LYS A 165 10.86 12.59 -31.22
C LYS A 165 10.70 13.98 -31.86
N LYS A 166 9.91 14.10 -32.93
CA LYS A 166 9.65 15.38 -33.61
C LYS A 166 8.83 16.32 -32.73
N GLN A 167 7.73 15.83 -32.15
CA GLN A 167 6.88 16.61 -31.23
C GLN A 167 7.66 17.05 -29.98
N PHE A 168 8.47 16.17 -29.39
CA PHE A 168 9.31 16.50 -28.24
C PHE A 168 10.28 17.64 -28.55
N ARG A 169 11.00 17.55 -29.68
CA ARG A 169 11.96 18.58 -30.13
C ARG A 169 11.31 19.93 -30.46
N GLN A 170 10.06 19.93 -30.91
CA GLN A 170 9.32 21.16 -31.16
C GLN A 170 8.85 21.79 -29.84
N ARG A 171 8.31 20.99 -28.91
CA ARG A 171 7.86 21.49 -27.60
C ARG A 171 9.01 22.01 -26.73
N SER A 172 10.18 21.35 -26.74
CA SER A 172 11.35 21.83 -25.99
C SER A 172 11.88 23.16 -26.51
N ARG A 173 11.67 23.48 -27.80
CA ARG A 173 12.04 24.77 -28.39
C ARG A 173 11.08 25.89 -28.03
N HIS A 174 9.79 25.60 -27.83
CA HIS A 174 8.81 26.61 -27.44
C HIS A 174 8.92 27.04 -25.96
N ASN A 175 9.50 26.21 -25.09
CA ASN A 175 9.71 26.52 -23.66
C ASN A 175 11.09 27.14 -23.34
N LEU A 176 11.86 27.55 -24.36
CA LEU A 176 13.18 28.17 -24.21
C LEU A 176 13.24 29.62 -24.75
N ILE A 177 12.09 30.28 -24.86
CA ILE A 177 12.02 31.71 -25.12
C ILE A 177 11.77 32.38 -23.76
N TRP A 178 12.86 32.72 -23.08
CA TRP A 178 12.87 33.66 -21.95
C TRP A 178 12.94 35.09 -22.50
#